data_AF-A0A0L8GW61-F1
#
_entry.id   AF-A0A0L8GW61-F1
#
_cell.length_a   1.000
_cell.length_b   1.000
_cell.length_c   1.000
_cell.angle_alpha   90.00
_cell.angle_beta   90.00
_cell.angle_gamma   90.00
#
_symmetry.space_group_name_H-M   'P 1'
#
loop_
_entity.id
_entity.type
_entity.pdbx_description
1 polymer ?
#
loop_
_entity_poly.entity_id
_entity_poly.type
_entity_poly.pdbx_seq_one_letter_code
_entity_poly.pdbx_strand_id
1 'polypeptide(L)'
;MSRTYAKLDGVKTYMTLRRVPLILQDRVIKWFDYLWMCNKSTDEERTLSLLPDKLKAEIAIHVHLDTLKRVEIFQNTEAGFLCELVLRLRPVLFSPGDYICRKGK
;
A
#
# COMPACT_ATOMS: atom_id res chain seq x y z
N MET A 1 2.23 -16.22 -14.60
CA MET A 1 3.06 -15.01 -14.43
C MET A 1 2.18 -13.80 -14.67
N SER A 2 2.13 -12.84 -13.74
CA SER A 2 1.16 -11.72 -13.86
C SER A 2 1.52 -10.82 -15.06
N ARG A 3 0.50 -10.30 -15.76
CA ARG A 3 0.62 -9.42 -16.96
C ARG A 3 1.55 -8.21 -16.75
N THR A 4 1.86 -7.85 -15.52
CA THR A 4 2.65 -6.67 -15.15
C THR A 4 4.16 -6.90 -15.28
N TYR A 5 4.64 -8.12 -15.00
CA TYR A 5 6.08 -8.46 -15.13
C TYR A 5 6.54 -8.45 -16.59
N ALA A 6 5.72 -8.95 -17.50
CA ALA A 6 6.02 -8.91 -18.93
C ALA A 6 6.14 -7.46 -19.49
N LYS A 7 5.36 -6.53 -18.93
CA LYS A 7 5.46 -5.10 -19.29
C LYS A 7 6.75 -4.47 -18.74
N LEU A 8 7.11 -4.77 -17.49
CA LEU A 8 8.35 -4.29 -16.88
C LEU A 8 9.59 -4.77 -17.65
N ASP A 9 9.60 -6.03 -18.10
CA ASP A 9 10.72 -6.59 -18.86
C ASP A 9 10.90 -5.91 -20.23
N GLY A 10 9.80 -5.59 -20.91
CA GLY A 10 9.84 -4.79 -22.14
C GLY A 10 10.43 -3.38 -21.91
N VAL A 11 10.04 -2.72 -20.83
CA VAL A 11 10.56 -1.39 -20.46
C VAL A 11 12.04 -1.45 -20.08
N LYS A 12 12.46 -2.45 -19.29
CA LYS A 12 13.88 -2.69 -18.97
C LYS A 12 14.71 -2.87 -20.24
N THR A 13 14.24 -3.70 -21.16
CA THR A 13 14.92 -3.96 -22.44
C THR A 13 15.08 -2.68 -23.26
N TYR A 14 14.03 -1.87 -23.35
CA TYR A 14 14.08 -0.58 -24.04
C TYR A 14 15.10 0.39 -23.42
N MET A 15 15.11 0.51 -22.09
CA MET A 15 16.02 1.40 -21.36
C MET A 15 17.49 1.00 -21.56
N THR A 16 17.78 -0.31 -21.54
CA THR A 16 19.11 -0.84 -21.83
C THR A 16 19.53 -0.53 -23.27
N LEU A 17 18.66 -0.77 -24.25
CA LEU A 17 18.93 -0.51 -25.67
C LEU A 17 19.22 0.96 -25.95
N ARG A 18 18.57 1.87 -25.21
CA ARG A 18 18.71 3.33 -25.37
C ARG A 18 19.73 3.95 -24.42
N ARG A 19 20.45 3.15 -23.63
CA ARG A 19 21.46 3.62 -22.66
C ARG A 19 20.92 4.71 -21.73
N VAL A 20 19.68 4.54 -21.26
CA VAL A 20 19.05 5.44 -20.30
C VAL A 20 19.90 5.51 -19.02
N PRO A 21 20.14 6.68 -18.40
CA PRO A 21 20.90 6.77 -17.17
C PRO A 21 20.33 5.90 -16.05
N LEU A 22 21.19 5.21 -15.30
CA LEU A 22 20.79 4.25 -14.25
C LEU A 22 19.84 4.85 -13.21
N ILE A 23 20.02 6.12 -12.85
CA ILE A 23 19.14 6.84 -11.91
C ILE A 23 17.70 6.88 -12.44
N LEU A 24 17.52 7.10 -13.74
CA LEU A 24 16.18 7.11 -14.34
C LEU A 24 15.61 5.70 -14.48
N GLN A 25 16.45 4.70 -14.78
CA GLN A 25 16.01 3.30 -14.81
C GLN A 25 15.49 2.83 -13.44
N ASP A 26 16.21 3.15 -12.36
CA ASP A 26 15.83 2.84 -10.99
C ASP A 26 14.49 3.49 -10.61
N ARG A 27 14.29 4.76 -10.98
CA ARG A 27 13.00 5.45 -10.78
C ARG A 27 11.85 4.78 -11.52
N VAL A 28 12.07 4.33 -12.77
CA VAL A 28 11.05 3.63 -13.55
C VAL A 28 10.73 2.27 -12.94
N ILE A 29 11.72 1.49 -12.50
CA ILE A 29 11.49 0.20 -11.85
C ILE A 29 10.69 0.40 -10.55
N LYS A 30 11.09 1.35 -9.70
CA LYS A 30 10.37 1.71 -8.47
C LYS A 30 8.93 2.17 -8.73
N TRP A 31 8.68 2.86 -9.84
CA TRP A 31 7.32 3.22 -10.25
C TRP A 31 6.47 1.99 -10.60
N PHE A 32 7.04 0.99 -11.27
CA PHE A 32 6.35 -0.27 -11.54
C PHE A 32 6.06 -1.06 -10.26
N ASP A 33 6.99 -1.06 -9.29
CA ASP A 33 6.75 -1.66 -7.97
C ASP A 33 5.59 -0.96 -7.25
N TYR A 34 5.56 0.39 -7.28
CA TYR A 34 4.43 1.17 -6.75
C TYR A 34 3.10 0.82 -7.43
N LEU A 35 3.07 0.79 -8.78
CA LEU A 35 1.87 0.42 -9.54
C LEU A 35 1.38 -0.99 -9.20
N TRP A 36 2.31 -1.92 -8.96
CA TRP A 36 1.97 -3.27 -8.52
C TRP A 36 1.32 -3.26 -7.14
N MET A 37 1.85 -2.49 -6.19
CA MET A 37 1.25 -2.34 -4.86
C MET A 37 -0.13 -1.68 -4.90
N CYS A 38 -0.32 -0.63 -5.72
CA CYS A 38 -1.63 -0.01 -5.94
C CYS A 38 -2.66 -0.98 -6.53
N ASN A 39 -2.26 -1.76 -7.54
CA ASN A 39 -3.17 -2.76 -8.10
C ASN A 39 -3.59 -3.79 -7.06
N LYS A 40 -2.66 -4.21 -6.19
CA LYS A 40 -2.97 -5.15 -5.10
C LYS A 40 -3.96 -4.55 -4.10
N SER A 41 -3.78 -3.28 -3.71
CA SER A 41 -4.71 -2.61 -2.79
C SER A 41 -6.09 -2.40 -3.41
N THR A 42 -6.17 -2.05 -4.70
CA THR A 42 -7.44 -1.94 -5.41
C THR A 42 -8.15 -3.29 -5.54
N ASP A 43 -7.41 -4.37 -5.73
CA ASP A 43 -7.98 -5.73 -5.79
C ASP A 43 -8.53 -6.17 -4.43
N GLU A 44 -7.85 -5.80 -3.35
CA GLU A 44 -8.33 -6.02 -1.98
C GLU A 44 -9.63 -5.26 -1.70
N GLU A 45 -9.71 -3.96 -2.04
CA GLU A 45 -10.95 -3.18 -1.90
C GLU A 45 -12.12 -3.79 -2.71
N ARG A 46 -11.85 -4.21 -3.95
CA ARG A 46 -12.87 -4.89 -4.78
C ARG A 46 -13.31 -6.21 -4.18
N THR A 47 -12.36 -7.01 -3.70
CA THR A 47 -12.65 -8.31 -3.08
C THR A 47 -13.53 -8.13 -1.84
N LEU A 48 -13.17 -7.18 -0.98
CA LEU A 48 -13.92 -6.89 0.24
C LEU A 48 -15.26 -6.20 -0.05
N SER A 49 -15.41 -5.49 -1.18
CA SER A 49 -16.67 -4.81 -1.56
C SER A 49 -17.85 -5.77 -1.73
N LEU A 50 -17.60 -7.06 -2.00
CA LEU A 50 -18.60 -8.11 -2.14
C LEU A 50 -19.21 -8.55 -0.80
N LEU A 51 -18.61 -8.17 0.32
CA LEU A 51 -19.02 -8.58 1.65
C LEU A 51 -20.01 -7.57 2.27
N PRO A 52 -20.92 -8.01 3.16
CA PRO A 52 -21.65 -7.13 4.05
C PRO A 52 -20.71 -6.35 4.97
N ASP A 53 -21.11 -5.14 5.38
CA ASP A 53 -20.25 -4.24 6.16
C ASP A 53 -19.81 -4.81 7.51
N LYS A 54 -20.65 -5.66 8.12
CA LYS A 54 -20.28 -6.39 9.35
C LYS A 54 -19.06 -7.30 9.13
N LEU A 55 -19.02 -8.05 8.02
CA LEU A 55 -17.90 -8.94 7.71
C LEU A 55 -16.65 -8.14 7.31
N LYS A 56 -16.80 -7.02 6.60
CA LYS A 56 -15.68 -6.11 6.33
C LYS A 56 -15.06 -5.58 7.63
N ALA A 57 -15.89 -5.19 8.59
CA ALA A 57 -15.45 -4.71 9.89
C ALA A 57 -14.69 -5.80 10.66
N GLU A 58 -15.21 -7.02 10.70
CA GLU A 58 -14.53 -8.16 11.36
C GLU A 58 -13.16 -8.44 10.73
N ILE A 59 -13.05 -8.44 9.40
CA ILE A 59 -11.77 -8.61 8.69
C ILE A 59 -10.82 -7.46 8.99
N ALA A 60 -11.28 -6.20 8.89
CA ALA A 60 -10.45 -5.03 9.16
C ALA A 60 -9.85 -5.10 10.57
N ILE A 61 -10.68 -5.40 11.58
CA ILE A 61 -10.25 -5.58 12.98
C ILE A 61 -9.20 -6.69 13.06
N HIS A 62 -9.46 -7.85 12.46
CA HIS A 62 -8.51 -8.97 12.49
C HIS A 62 -7.14 -8.60 11.88
N VAL A 63 -7.12 -7.89 10.76
CA VAL A 63 -5.90 -7.53 10.03
C VAL A 63 -5.09 -6.44 10.74
N HIS A 64 -5.76 -5.43 11.33
CA HIS A 64 -5.08 -4.22 11.78
C HIS A 64 -4.97 -4.06 13.30
N LEU A 65 -5.75 -4.80 14.10
CA LEU A 65 -5.80 -4.61 15.55
C LEU A 65 -4.44 -4.82 16.22
N ASP A 66 -3.69 -5.86 15.85
CA ASP A 66 -2.37 -6.13 16.44
C ASP A 66 -1.32 -5.10 16.03
N THR A 67 -1.52 -4.39 14.91
CA THR A 67 -0.68 -3.24 14.56
C THR A 67 -0.89 -2.09 15.54
N LEU A 68 -2.15 -1.78 15.87
CA LEU A 68 -2.46 -0.70 16.82
C LEU A 68 -2.05 -1.03 18.26
N LYS A 69 -2.16 -2.30 18.70
CA LYS A 69 -1.71 -2.72 20.04
C LYS A 69 -0.23 -2.48 20.30
N ARG A 70 0.60 -2.45 19.25
CA ARG A 70 2.06 -2.19 19.36
C ARG A 70 2.40 -0.72 19.50
N VAL A 71 1.44 0.18 19.30
CA VAL A 71 1.67 1.63 19.40
C VAL A 71 1.66 2.03 20.88
N GLU A 72 2.77 2.60 21.35
CA GLU A 72 3.00 2.92 22.76
C GLU A 72 1.89 3.77 23.39
N ILE A 73 1.44 4.81 22.68
CA ILE A 73 0.39 5.72 23.17
C ILE A 73 -0.98 5.03 23.35
N PHE A 74 -1.16 3.80 22.85
CA PHE A 74 -2.43 3.06 22.94
C PHE A 74 -2.40 1.88 23.92
N GLN A 75 -1.28 1.58 24.60
CA GLN A 75 -1.14 0.35 25.40
C GLN A 75 -2.13 0.20 26.57
N ASN A 76 -2.68 1.31 27.08
CA ASN A 76 -3.66 1.31 28.18
C ASN A 76 -5.08 1.64 27.73
N THR A 77 -5.38 1.48 26.44
CA THR A 77 -6.73 1.71 25.90
C THR A 77 -7.55 0.42 25.89
N GLU A 78 -8.86 0.56 25.99
CA GLU A 78 -9.79 -0.58 25.88
C GLU A 78 -9.77 -1.17 24.47
N ALA A 79 -9.98 -2.49 24.36
CA ALA A 79 -10.02 -3.17 23.07
C ALA A 79 -11.08 -2.57 22.12
N GLY A 80 -12.22 -2.12 22.65
CA GLY A 80 -13.27 -1.46 21.87
C GLY A 80 -12.79 -0.15 21.21
N PHE A 81 -11.97 0.65 21.89
CA PHE A 81 -11.37 1.85 21.34
C PHE A 81 -10.46 1.52 20.14
N LEU A 82 -9.64 0.48 20.26
CA LEU A 82 -8.77 0.05 19.17
C LEU A 82 -9.57 -0.47 17.96
N CYS A 83 -10.65 -1.23 18.20
CA CYS A 83 -11.55 -1.66 17.13
C CYS A 83 -12.14 -0.46 16.38
N GLU A 84 -12.65 0.54 17.10
CA GLU A 84 -13.18 1.78 16.52
C GLU A 84 -12.11 2.57 15.73
N LEU A 85 -10.86 2.55 16.19
CA LEU A 85 -9.74 3.17 15.48
C LEU A 85 -9.43 2.42 14.17
N VAL A 86 -9.41 1.08 14.20
CA VAL A 86 -9.23 0.25 12.99
C VAL A 86 -10.26 0.61 11.93
N LEU A 87 -11.53 0.72 12.29
CA LEU A 87 -12.61 1.02 11.36
C LEU A 87 -12.50 2.41 10.71
N ARG A 88 -11.68 3.31 11.28
CA ARG A 88 -11.42 4.66 10.74
C ARG A 88 -10.09 4.77 9.99
N LEU A 89 -9.27 3.72 9.97
CA LEU A 89 -8.01 3.73 9.23
C LEU A 89 -8.28 3.87 7.73
N ARG A 90 -7.46 4.68 7.07
CA ARG A 90 -7.45 4.82 5.62
C ARG A 90 -6.08 4.42 5.11
N PRO A 91 -5.96 3.35 4.28
CA PRO A 91 -4.69 3.02 3.67
C PRO A 91 -4.27 4.13 2.73
N VAL A 92 -3.00 4.53 2.78
CA VAL A 92 -2.40 5.51 1.87
C VAL A 92 -1.11 4.92 1.34
N LEU A 93 -0.93 4.99 0.02
CA LEU A 93 0.27 4.53 -0.67
C LEU A 93 1.14 5.73 -1.06
N PHE A 94 2.45 5.55 -0.95
CA PHE A 94 3.45 6.54 -1.33
C PHE A 94 4.49 5.87 -2.23
N SER A 95 4.96 6.61 -3.23
CA SER A 95 6.06 6.19 -4.09
C SER A 95 7.40 6.43 -3.40
N PRO A 96 8.44 5.64 -3.72
CA PRO A 96 9.80 5.95 -3.26
C PRO A 96 10.24 7.36 -3.67
N GLY A 97 10.60 8.18 -2.68
CA GLY A 97 10.97 9.59 -2.88
C GLY A 97 9.85 10.59 -2.60
N ASP A 98 8.63 10.13 -2.31
CA ASP A 98 7.54 11.00 -1.87
C ASP A 98 7.82 11.57 -0.47
N TYR A 99 7.46 12.85 -0.31
CA TYR A 99 7.44 13.51 0.99
C TYR A 99 6.05 13.33 1.60
N ILE A 100 5.95 12.56 2.68
CA ILE A 100 4.67 12.33 3.40
C ILE A 100 4.20 13.61 4.10
N CYS A 101 5.14 14.34 4.72
CA CYS A 101 4.88 15.61 5.38
C CYS A 101 5.96 16.63 5.03
N ARG A 102 5.65 17.93 5.13
CA ARG A 102 6.61 19.03 4.95
C ARG A 102 6.49 19.98 6.13
N LYS A 103 7.63 20.46 6.66
CA LYS A 103 7.63 21.44 7.75
C LYS A 103 6.82 22.68 7.34
N GLY A 104 5.88 23.09 8.19
CA GLY A 104 5.03 24.26 7.96
C GLY A 104 3.83 24.02 7.04
N LYS A 105 3.52 22.76 6.71
CA LYS A 105 2.24 22.30 6.17
C LYS A 105 1.68 21.22 7.07
#